data_AF-A0A662EQE1-F1
#
_entry.id   AF-A0A662EQE1-F1
#
_cell.length_a   1.000
_cell.length_b   1.000
_cell.length_c   1.000
_cell.angle_alpha   90.00
_cell.angle_beta   90.00
_cell.angle_gamma   90.00
#
_symmetry.space_group_name_H-M   'P 1'
#
loop_
_entity.id
_entity.type
_entity.pdbx_description
1 polymer ?
#
loop_
_entity_poly.entity_id
_entity_poly.type
_entity_poly.pdbx_seq_one_letter_code
_entity_poly.pdbx_strand_id
1 'polypeptide(L)'
;MLGLFLLFLIAPGSTAEARGIALPRSVPAFSQNYTYGADAWGKATLGSDGCPDRFRESGCLVTAFASVLAYYGIEVSVPADRSFTGRAEVGMDPGILNDWLRIHSGFGQCGGDPYGSCCLDWDRLPSGIELSFYTNRSEVGINPVAEVVIDHALREGHPVIAGVHWGASCNGRSGQRED
;
A
#
# COMPACT_ATOMS: atom_id res chain seq x y z
N MET A 1 -9.61 -4.95 80.25
CA MET A 1 -10.30 -4.29 79.12
C MET A 1 -9.24 -3.69 78.21
N LEU A 2 -8.94 -4.33 77.08
CA LEU A 2 -8.16 -3.75 75.98
C LEU A 2 -8.89 -4.14 74.70
N GLY A 3 -9.51 -3.16 74.05
CA GLY A 3 -10.24 -3.35 72.79
C GLY A 3 -9.29 -3.23 71.61
N LEU A 4 -9.16 -4.30 70.82
CA LEU A 4 -8.38 -4.34 69.59
C LEU A 4 -9.24 -3.80 68.44
N PHE A 5 -8.96 -2.58 68.00
CA PHE A 5 -9.58 -1.99 66.80
C PHE A 5 -8.88 -2.55 65.54
N LEU A 6 -9.59 -3.38 64.76
CA LEU A 6 -9.14 -3.81 63.43
C LEU A 6 -9.46 -2.70 62.42
N LEU A 7 -8.43 -1.99 61.93
CA LEU A 7 -8.54 -1.13 60.76
C LEU A 7 -8.51 -1.99 59.49
N PHE A 8 -9.64 -2.09 58.79
CA PHE A 8 -9.70 -2.59 57.42
C PHE A 8 -9.17 -1.51 56.47
N LEU A 9 -7.94 -1.68 55.99
CA LEU A 9 -7.40 -0.94 54.85
C LEU A 9 -8.10 -1.45 53.58
N ILE A 10 -9.06 -0.67 53.08
CA ILE A 10 -9.67 -0.89 51.77
C ILE A 10 -8.64 -0.47 50.72
N ALA A 11 -7.96 -1.43 50.10
CA ALA A 11 -7.13 -1.17 48.95
C ALA A 11 -8.01 -0.71 47.78
N PRO A 12 -7.67 0.39 47.07
CA PRO A 12 -8.37 0.77 45.86
C PRO A 12 -8.15 -0.33 44.82
N GLY A 13 -9.24 -0.96 44.39
CA GLY A 13 -9.22 -1.92 43.30
C GLY A 13 -8.79 -1.22 42.02
N SER A 14 -7.58 -1.52 41.55
CA SER A 14 -7.13 -1.13 40.22
C SER A 14 -8.09 -1.74 39.19
N THR A 15 -8.95 -0.92 38.61
CA THR A 15 -9.71 -1.29 37.43
C THR A 15 -8.71 -1.50 36.30
N ALA A 16 -8.38 -2.76 36.02
CA ALA A 16 -7.68 -3.12 34.81
C ALA A 16 -8.60 -2.75 33.63
N GLU A 17 -8.31 -1.65 32.95
CA GLU A 17 -8.92 -1.37 31.66
C GLU A 17 -8.49 -2.49 30.72
N ALA A 18 -9.44 -3.36 30.37
CA ALA A 18 -9.29 -4.27 29.27
C ALA A 18 -9.13 -3.43 28.01
N ARG A 19 -7.88 -3.14 27.63
CA ARG A 19 -7.56 -2.61 26.31
C ARG A 19 -8.01 -3.67 25.32
N GLY A 20 -9.18 -3.45 24.72
CA GLY A 20 -9.66 -4.30 23.64
C GLY A 20 -8.57 -4.37 22.59
N ILE A 21 -8.11 -5.59 22.29
CA ILE A 21 -7.22 -5.83 21.16
C ILE A 21 -8.07 -5.49 19.93
N ALA A 22 -7.88 -4.30 19.37
CA ALA A 22 -8.40 -3.99 18.06
C ALA A 22 -7.73 -4.98 17.12
N LEU A 23 -8.51 -5.95 16.64
CA LEU A 23 -8.03 -6.84 15.58
C LEU A 23 -7.63 -5.94 14.41
N PRO A 24 -6.46 -6.17 13.77
CA PRO A 24 -6.09 -5.42 12.60
C PRO A 24 -7.25 -5.46 11.61
N ARG A 25 -7.55 -4.32 10.99
CA ARG A 25 -8.57 -4.25 9.94
C ARG A 25 -8.32 -5.39 8.96
N SER A 26 -9.37 -6.07 8.52
CA SER A 26 -9.22 -7.11 7.50
C SER A 26 -8.51 -6.51 6.29
N VAL A 27 -7.34 -7.04 5.94
CA VAL A 27 -6.64 -6.61 4.73
C VAL A 27 -7.54 -6.98 3.55
N PRO A 28 -7.95 -6.01 2.72
CA PRO A 28 -8.81 -6.29 1.58
C PRO A 28 -8.07 -7.22 0.60
N ALA A 29 -8.76 -8.26 0.16
CA ALA A 29 -8.24 -9.20 -0.81
C ALA A 29 -8.69 -8.78 -2.21
N PHE A 30 -7.72 -8.53 -3.10
CA PHE A 30 -7.99 -8.21 -4.50
C PHE A 30 -7.48 -9.30 -5.44
N SER A 31 -8.20 -9.52 -6.53
CA SER A 31 -7.83 -10.48 -7.56
C SER A 31 -7.04 -9.80 -8.68
N GLN A 32 -5.91 -10.39 -9.06
CA GLN A 32 -5.12 -9.96 -10.22
C GLN A 32 -5.72 -10.39 -11.57
N ASN A 33 -6.93 -10.97 -11.60
CA ASN A 33 -7.59 -11.29 -12.86
C ASN A 33 -8.12 -10.02 -13.57
N TYR A 34 -8.23 -8.89 -12.85
CA TYR A 34 -8.65 -7.56 -13.32
C TYR A 34 -9.83 -7.58 -14.31
N THR A 35 -10.79 -8.46 -14.05
CA THR A 35 -12.00 -8.57 -14.88
C THR A 35 -13.12 -7.77 -14.23
N TYR A 36 -13.41 -6.60 -14.79
CA TYR A 36 -14.70 -5.94 -14.63
C TYR A 36 -15.32 -5.80 -16.02
N GLY A 37 -16.50 -6.39 -16.23
CA GLY A 37 -17.10 -6.51 -17.57
C GLY A 37 -16.21 -7.25 -18.58
N ALA A 38 -16.27 -6.89 -19.86
CA ALA A 38 -15.53 -7.52 -20.97
C ALA A 38 -14.02 -7.15 -21.03
N ASP A 39 -13.32 -7.33 -19.90
CA ASP A 39 -11.91 -6.97 -19.66
C ASP A 39 -11.62 -5.46 -19.59
N ALA A 40 -12.52 -4.64 -19.03
CA ALA A 40 -12.36 -3.17 -19.03
C ALA A 40 -11.01 -2.72 -18.43
N TRP A 41 -10.64 -3.27 -17.26
CA TRP A 41 -9.35 -2.97 -16.62
C TRP A 41 -8.19 -3.80 -17.14
N GLY A 42 -8.40 -5.07 -17.49
CA GLY A 42 -7.32 -5.92 -17.99
C GLY A 42 -6.68 -5.41 -19.30
N LYS A 43 -7.42 -4.64 -20.09
CA LYS A 43 -6.94 -3.98 -21.32
C LYS A 43 -6.37 -2.58 -21.08
N ALA A 44 -6.46 -2.06 -19.86
CA ALA A 44 -5.92 -0.76 -19.53
C ALA A 44 -4.40 -0.76 -19.63
N THR A 45 -3.84 0.33 -20.14
CA THR A 45 -2.41 0.60 -19.93
C THR A 45 -2.19 0.97 -18.47
N LEU A 46 -1.06 0.54 -17.92
CA LEU A 46 -0.47 1.21 -16.78
C LEU A 46 -0.05 2.61 -17.26
N GLY A 47 -0.40 3.66 -16.51
CA GLY A 47 0.03 5.02 -16.86
C GLY A 47 -0.49 5.65 -18.15
N SER A 48 0.02 6.87 -18.37
CA SER A 48 -0.23 7.74 -19.52
C SER A 48 0.92 7.69 -20.52
N ASP A 49 0.63 7.93 -21.80
CA ASP A 49 1.55 8.19 -22.93
C ASP A 49 3.04 7.85 -22.69
N GLY A 50 3.47 6.67 -23.18
CA GLY A 50 4.87 6.23 -23.15
C GLY A 50 5.15 4.97 -22.33
N CYS A 51 4.16 4.50 -21.56
CA CYS A 51 4.17 3.21 -20.88
C CYS A 51 3.47 2.13 -21.73
N PRO A 52 4.17 1.10 -22.24
CA PRO A 52 3.55 0.03 -23.01
C PRO A 52 2.88 -1.04 -22.13
N ASP A 53 3.16 -1.05 -20.82
CA ASP A 53 2.75 -2.11 -19.92
C ASP A 53 1.23 -2.14 -19.73
N ARG A 54 0.68 -3.35 -19.68
CA ARG A 54 -0.74 -3.57 -19.45
C ARG A 54 -1.01 -3.86 -18.00
N PHE A 55 -2.14 -3.37 -17.51
CA PHE A 55 -2.54 -3.57 -16.13
C PHE A 55 -2.68 -5.05 -15.75
N ARG A 56 -3.16 -5.90 -16.67
CA ARG A 56 -3.22 -7.34 -16.45
C ARG A 56 -1.85 -8.02 -16.34
N GLU A 57 -0.83 -7.47 -17.01
CA GLU A 57 0.48 -8.11 -17.12
C GLU A 57 1.43 -7.65 -16.00
N SER A 58 1.37 -6.36 -15.64
CA SER A 58 2.33 -5.74 -14.72
C SER A 58 1.68 -5.00 -13.54
N GLY A 59 0.36 -5.14 -13.31
CA GLY A 59 -0.39 -4.41 -12.28
C GLY A 59 -0.20 -4.88 -10.83
N CYS A 60 0.72 -5.82 -10.57
CA CYS A 60 0.92 -6.39 -9.23
C CYS A 60 1.27 -5.33 -8.17
N LEU A 61 2.08 -4.34 -8.54
CA LEU A 61 2.46 -3.22 -7.68
C LEU A 61 1.24 -2.37 -7.32
N VAL A 62 0.44 -1.99 -8.31
CA VAL A 62 -0.79 -1.21 -8.10
C VAL A 62 -1.77 -1.97 -7.21
N THR A 63 -1.90 -3.29 -7.39
CA THR A 63 -2.74 -4.13 -6.53
C THR A 63 -2.27 -4.14 -5.08
N ALA A 64 -0.96 -4.25 -4.86
CA ALA A 64 -0.39 -4.19 -3.52
C ALA A 64 -0.66 -2.84 -2.85
N PHE A 65 -0.46 -1.72 -3.58
CA PHE A 65 -0.75 -0.38 -3.07
C PHE A 65 -2.23 -0.15 -2.82
N ALA A 66 -3.12 -0.59 -3.71
CA ALA A 66 -4.56 -0.52 -3.49
C ALA A 66 -4.97 -1.27 -2.21
N SER A 67 -4.36 -2.43 -1.93
CA SER A 67 -4.59 -3.18 -0.69
C SER A 67 -4.21 -2.39 0.56
N VAL A 68 -3.04 -1.74 0.55
CA VAL A 68 -2.55 -0.94 1.68
C VAL A 68 -3.37 0.34 1.87
N LEU A 69 -3.65 1.06 0.79
CA LEU A 69 -4.47 2.28 0.83
C LEU A 69 -5.89 1.97 1.35
N ALA A 70 -6.50 0.88 0.87
CA ALA A 70 -7.80 0.42 1.34
C ALA A 70 -7.75 -0.04 2.81
N TYR A 71 -6.67 -0.69 3.27
CA TYR A 71 -6.48 -1.02 4.68
C TYR A 71 -6.51 0.24 5.58
N TYR A 72 -5.90 1.33 5.13
CA TYR A 72 -5.94 2.62 5.82
C TYR A 72 -7.26 3.39 5.62
N GLY A 73 -8.15 2.93 4.73
CA GLY A 73 -9.43 3.59 4.44
C GLY A 73 -9.26 4.85 3.57
N ILE A 74 -8.20 4.91 2.78
CA ILE A 74 -7.99 5.96 1.79
C ILE A 74 -8.79 5.61 0.55
N GLU A 75 -9.58 6.56 0.07
CA GLU A 75 -10.39 6.43 -1.13
C GLU A 75 -10.04 7.54 -2.12
N VAL A 76 -10.24 7.27 -3.40
CA VAL A 76 -10.09 8.24 -4.48
C VAL A 76 -11.34 8.28 -5.34
N SER A 77 -11.48 9.35 -6.13
CA SER A 77 -12.60 9.55 -7.06
C SER A 77 -12.09 9.61 -8.49
N VAL A 78 -12.76 8.91 -9.40
CA VAL A 78 -12.47 8.87 -10.83
C VAL A 78 -13.73 9.26 -11.60
N PRO A 79 -13.70 10.32 -12.44
CA PRO A 79 -14.86 10.71 -13.23
C PRO A 79 -15.07 9.75 -14.42
N ALA A 80 -16.32 9.64 -14.87
CA ALA A 80 -16.75 8.64 -15.87
C ALA A 80 -16.00 8.72 -17.21
N ASP A 81 -15.64 9.93 -17.65
CA ASP A 81 -14.91 10.20 -18.90
C ASP A 81 -13.43 9.81 -18.84
N ARG A 82 -12.91 9.52 -17.64
CA ARG A 82 -11.52 9.11 -17.39
C ARG A 82 -11.39 7.67 -16.89
N SER A 83 -12.50 7.05 -16.50
CA SER A 83 -12.57 5.66 -16.05
C SER A 83 -12.56 4.68 -17.23
N PHE A 84 -11.84 3.58 -17.10
CA PHE A 84 -11.89 2.48 -18.08
C PHE A 84 -13.22 1.73 -18.10
N THR A 85 -14.01 1.81 -17.02
CA THR A 85 -15.36 1.23 -17.00
C THR A 85 -16.38 2.13 -17.67
N GLY A 86 -16.03 3.39 -17.97
CA GLY A 86 -16.94 4.42 -18.47
C GLY A 86 -17.94 4.91 -17.41
N ARG A 87 -17.72 4.60 -16.13
CA ARG A 87 -18.56 5.00 -15.00
C ARG A 87 -17.76 5.84 -14.01
N ALA A 88 -18.44 6.75 -13.32
CA ALA A 88 -17.82 7.44 -12.20
C ALA A 88 -17.66 6.44 -11.05
N GLU A 89 -16.46 6.36 -10.49
CA GLU A 89 -16.10 5.42 -9.42
C GLU A 89 -15.56 6.20 -8.22
N VAL A 90 -15.91 5.76 -7.01
CA VAL A 90 -15.36 6.26 -5.74
C VAL A 90 -15.03 5.06 -4.87
N GLY A 91 -13.81 5.03 -4.33
CA GLY A 91 -13.36 3.96 -3.45
C GLY A 91 -11.88 3.67 -3.61
N MET A 92 -11.49 2.44 -3.31
CA MET A 92 -10.12 1.96 -3.48
C MET A 92 -10.13 0.48 -3.86
N ASP A 93 -9.77 0.23 -5.12
CA ASP A 93 -9.43 -1.07 -5.65
C ASP A 93 -8.33 -0.88 -6.71
N PRO A 94 -7.72 -1.97 -7.22
CA PRO A 94 -6.62 -1.84 -8.17
C PRO A 94 -7.00 -1.07 -9.45
N GLY A 95 -8.22 -1.24 -9.96
CA GLY A 95 -8.68 -0.56 -11.17
C GLY A 95 -8.94 0.92 -10.95
N ILE A 96 -9.64 1.27 -9.87
CA ILE A 96 -9.87 2.66 -9.46
C ILE A 96 -8.54 3.39 -9.24
N LEU A 97 -7.59 2.75 -8.54
CA LEU A 97 -6.26 3.32 -8.32
C LEU A 97 -5.50 3.51 -9.64
N ASN A 98 -5.52 2.53 -10.54
CA ASN A 98 -4.88 2.66 -11.85
C ASN A 98 -5.43 3.85 -12.66
N ASP A 99 -6.76 4.00 -12.68
CA ASP A 99 -7.43 5.09 -13.40
C ASP A 99 -7.09 6.45 -12.77
N TRP A 100 -7.08 6.52 -11.44
CA TRP A 100 -6.69 7.73 -10.72
C TRP A 100 -5.23 8.10 -10.98
N LEU A 101 -4.30 7.15 -10.93
CA LEU A 101 -2.88 7.38 -11.21
C LEU A 101 -2.65 7.84 -12.66
N ARG A 102 -3.41 7.31 -13.63
CA ARG A 102 -3.37 7.80 -15.02
C ARG A 102 -3.80 9.26 -15.15
N ILE A 103 -4.78 9.71 -14.37
CA ILE A 103 -5.24 11.10 -14.36
C ILE A 103 -4.18 12.02 -13.73
N HIS A 104 -3.47 11.55 -12.71
CA HIS A 104 -2.55 12.36 -11.91
C HIS A 104 -1.07 12.18 -12.29
N SER A 105 -0.80 11.57 -13.45
CA SER A 105 0.55 11.25 -13.92
C SER A 105 1.38 10.47 -12.88
N GLY A 106 0.74 9.55 -12.17
CA GLY A 106 1.35 8.71 -11.14
C GLY A 106 2.22 7.57 -11.67
N PHE A 107 2.46 7.54 -12.98
CA PHE A 107 3.38 6.59 -13.61
C PHE A 107 4.41 7.35 -14.43
N GLY A 108 5.62 6.81 -14.50
CA GLY A 108 6.70 7.30 -15.34
C GLY A 108 7.54 6.17 -15.92
N GLN A 109 8.61 6.53 -16.62
CA GLN A 109 9.60 5.58 -17.12
C GLN A 109 10.71 5.39 -16.09
N CYS A 110 11.11 4.13 -15.87
CA CYS A 110 12.23 3.79 -15.01
C CYS A 110 13.53 4.42 -15.54
N GLY A 111 14.24 5.19 -14.71
CA GLY A 111 15.54 5.73 -15.06
C GLY A 111 16.57 4.61 -15.29
N GLY A 112 17.18 4.57 -16.47
CA GLY A 112 18.19 3.56 -16.83
C GLY A 112 17.63 2.23 -17.36
N ASP A 113 16.31 2.13 -17.56
CA ASP A 113 15.70 0.96 -18.19
C ASP A 113 15.51 1.18 -19.71
N PRO A 114 16.25 0.46 -20.58
CA PRO A 114 16.10 0.57 -22.02
C PRO A 114 14.80 -0.06 -22.56
N TYR A 115 14.08 -0.83 -21.74
CA TYR A 115 12.86 -1.54 -22.13
C TYR A 115 11.58 -0.73 -21.92
N GLY A 116 11.67 0.45 -21.29
CA GLY A 116 10.53 1.36 -21.11
C GLY A 116 9.52 0.90 -20.07
N SER A 117 9.93 0.08 -19.09
CA SER A 117 9.02 -0.39 -18.03
C SER A 117 8.53 0.76 -17.18
N CYS A 118 7.32 0.59 -16.65
CA CYS A 118 6.59 1.67 -15.99
C CYS A 118 6.81 1.61 -14.49
N CYS A 119 7.33 2.70 -13.92
CA CYS A 119 7.43 2.88 -12.49
C CYS A 119 6.27 3.71 -11.96
N LEU A 120 5.97 3.54 -10.68
CA LEU A 120 5.08 4.39 -9.93
C LEU A 120 5.83 5.63 -9.45
N ASP A 121 5.23 6.81 -9.61
CA ASP A 121 5.73 8.05 -9.00
C ASP A 121 5.20 8.17 -7.57
N TRP A 122 6.08 8.00 -6.59
CA TRP A 122 5.72 7.96 -5.17
C TRP A 122 5.08 9.26 -4.67
N ASP A 123 5.53 10.40 -5.18
CA ASP A 123 5.02 11.72 -4.82
C ASP A 123 3.60 11.97 -5.37
N ARG A 124 3.14 11.08 -6.24
CA ARG A 124 1.82 11.13 -6.89
C ARG A 124 0.85 10.11 -6.32
N LEU A 125 1.25 9.29 -5.35
CA LEU A 125 0.31 8.43 -4.64
C LEU A 125 -0.71 9.26 -3.85
N PRO A 126 -1.91 8.71 -3.59
CA PRO A 126 -2.86 9.32 -2.66
C PRO A 126 -2.18 9.58 -1.30
N SER A 127 -2.36 10.80 -0.78
CA SER A 127 -1.81 11.19 0.52
C SER A 127 -2.44 10.40 1.68
N GLY A 128 -1.80 10.41 2.85
CA GLY A 128 -2.32 9.79 4.07
C GLY A 128 -1.57 8.53 4.49
N ILE A 129 -0.53 8.15 3.74
CA ILE A 129 0.47 7.16 4.13
C ILE A 129 1.87 7.77 4.02
N GLU A 130 2.78 7.28 4.86
CA GLU A 130 4.21 7.49 4.73
C GLU A 130 4.83 6.20 4.19
N LEU A 131 5.84 6.34 3.34
CA LEU A 131 6.52 5.22 2.68
C LEU A 131 8.00 5.23 3.04
N SER A 132 8.47 4.11 3.56
CA SER A 132 9.89 3.77 3.67
C SER A 132 10.27 2.73 2.63
N PHE A 133 11.55 2.72 2.22
CA PHE A 133 12.01 1.86 1.13
C PHE A 133 13.30 1.17 1.54
N TYR A 134 13.26 -0.15 1.53
CA TYR A 134 14.44 -0.97 1.78
C TYR A 134 14.78 -1.84 0.57
N THR A 135 16.04 -1.76 0.13
CA THR A 135 16.55 -2.58 -0.97
C THR A 135 17.25 -3.83 -0.45
N ASN A 136 16.68 -5.00 -0.72
CA ASN A 136 17.38 -6.25 -0.52
C ASN A 136 18.45 -6.44 -1.61
N ARG A 137 19.72 -6.28 -1.23
CA ARG A 137 20.88 -6.42 -2.15
C ARG A 137 21.31 -7.88 -2.39
N SER A 138 20.56 -8.86 -1.87
CA SER A 138 20.85 -10.28 -2.06
C SER A 138 20.15 -10.81 -3.32
N GLU A 139 20.91 -11.48 -4.18
CA GLU A 139 20.41 -12.12 -5.41
C GLU A 139 19.77 -13.51 -5.16
N VAL A 140 19.91 -14.07 -3.95
CA VAL A 140 19.47 -15.43 -3.60
C VAL A 140 18.27 -15.47 -2.65
N GLY A 141 17.59 -14.33 -2.45
CA GLY A 141 16.44 -14.20 -1.56
C GLY A 141 16.61 -13.14 -0.48
N ILE A 142 15.69 -13.09 0.48
CA ILE A 142 15.68 -12.13 1.59
C ILE A 142 16.91 -12.37 2.47
N ASN A 143 17.77 -11.36 2.61
CA ASN A 143 18.93 -11.44 3.50
C ASN A 143 18.51 -11.22 4.98
N PRO A 144 19.33 -11.62 5.97
CA PRO A 144 18.97 -11.49 7.39
C PRO A 144 18.68 -10.05 7.86
N VAL A 145 19.30 -9.03 7.26
CA VAL A 145 19.02 -7.63 7.58
C VAL A 145 17.63 -7.25 7.08
N ALA A 146 17.29 -7.64 5.85
CA ALA A 146 15.97 -7.42 5.27
C ALA A 146 14.88 -8.12 6.09
N GLU A 147 15.13 -9.33 6.59
CA GLU A 147 14.22 -10.06 7.47
C GLU A 147 13.95 -9.28 8.77
N VAL A 148 14.99 -8.73 9.41
CA VAL A 148 14.85 -7.91 10.62
C VAL A 148 14.04 -6.64 10.34
N VAL A 149 14.28 -5.96 9.22
CA VAL A 149 13.52 -4.75 8.83
C VAL A 149 12.03 -5.08 8.63
N ILE A 150 11.74 -6.17 7.90
CA ILE A 150 10.36 -6.63 7.67
C ILE A 150 9.69 -6.99 9.00
N ASP A 151 10.36 -7.78 9.85
CA ASP A 151 9.83 -8.19 11.15
C ASP A 151 9.54 -6.99 12.06
N HIS A 152 10.42 -5.98 12.05
CA HIS A 152 10.23 -4.76 12.83
C HIS A 152 9.00 -3.99 12.36
N ALA A 153 8.89 -3.73 11.05
CA ALA A 153 7.75 -3.02 10.47
C ALA A 153 6.42 -3.74 10.78
N LEU A 154 6.37 -5.06 10.61
CA LEU A 154 5.18 -5.85 10.91
C LEU A 154 4.81 -5.81 12.41
N ARG A 155 5.78 -5.80 13.33
CA ARG A 155 5.52 -5.69 14.78
C ARG A 155 4.98 -4.32 15.18
N GLU A 156 5.35 -3.28 14.45
CA GLU A 156 4.81 -1.92 14.62
C GLU A 156 3.44 -1.73 13.95
N GLY A 157 2.96 -2.76 13.23
CA GLY A 157 1.67 -2.74 12.55
C GLY A 157 1.71 -2.07 11.17
N HIS A 158 2.90 -1.90 10.58
CA HIS A 158 3.08 -1.37 9.24
C HIS A 158 2.92 -2.48 8.19
N PRO A 159 2.02 -2.33 7.20
CA PRO A 159 1.95 -3.23 6.06
C PRO A 159 3.24 -3.21 5.25
N VAL A 160 3.70 -4.39 4.84
CA VAL A 160 4.92 -4.56 4.03
C VAL A 160 4.54 -5.01 2.63
N ILE A 161 5.06 -4.32 1.61
CA ILE A 161 5.01 -4.74 0.21
C ILE A 161 6.40 -5.25 -0.17
N ALA A 162 6.49 -6.50 -0.60
CA ALA A 162 7.74 -7.14 -1.00
C ALA A 162 7.68 -7.68 -2.44
N GLY A 163 8.83 -8.00 -3.03
CA GLY A 163 8.91 -8.65 -4.35
C GLY A 163 8.59 -7.73 -5.53
N VAL A 164 8.84 -6.45 -5.35
CA VAL A 164 8.44 -5.39 -6.27
C VAL A 164 9.69 -4.87 -6.97
N HIS A 165 9.76 -5.10 -8.28
CA HIS A 165 10.85 -4.64 -9.13
C HIS A 165 10.53 -3.23 -9.64
N TRP A 166 11.41 -2.27 -9.38
CA TRP A 166 11.23 -0.89 -9.83
C TRP A 166 12.59 -0.21 -10.05
N GLY A 167 12.60 0.81 -10.93
CA GLY A 167 13.77 1.66 -11.11
C GLY A 167 14.10 2.46 -9.85
N ALA A 168 15.36 2.87 -9.70
CA ALA A 168 15.79 3.76 -8.62
C ALA A 168 15.17 5.17 -8.70
N SER A 169 14.67 5.54 -9.88
CA SER A 169 14.02 6.81 -10.15
C SER A 169 12.85 6.65 -11.14
N CYS A 170 11.80 7.42 -10.90
CA CYS A 170 10.70 7.63 -11.84
C CYS A 170 10.71 9.11 -12.26
N ASN A 171 10.74 9.37 -13.56
CA ASN A 171 10.72 10.70 -14.21
C ASN A 171 10.82 11.95 -13.29
N GLY A 172 12.01 12.25 -12.77
CA GLY A 172 12.30 13.51 -12.09
C GLY A 172 11.83 13.61 -10.62
N ARG A 173 12.82 13.71 -9.72
CA ARG A 173 12.77 14.02 -8.28
C ARG A 173 12.30 12.92 -7.32
N SER A 174 11.36 12.04 -7.70
CA SER A 174 11.02 10.91 -6.84
C SER A 174 12.04 9.78 -7.03
N GLY A 175 12.70 9.44 -5.94
CA GLY A 175 13.73 8.40 -5.90
C GLY A 175 13.57 7.58 -4.63
N GLN A 176 14.08 6.36 -4.66
CA GLN A 176 14.20 5.57 -3.44
C GLN A 176 15.11 6.33 -2.47
N ARG A 177 14.60 6.62 -1.28
CA ARG A 177 15.43 6.97 -0.14
C ARG A 177 15.49 5.72 0.73
N GLU A 178 16.68 5.14 0.83
CA GLU A 178 16.95 4.10 1.82
C GLU A 178 16.97 4.79 3.19
N ASP A 179 16.12 4.31 4.10
CA ASP A 179 16.21 4.56 5.54
C ASP A 179 17.08 3.51 6.25
#